data_AF-A0A9D1Z572-F1
#
_entry.id   AF-A0A9D1Z572-F1
#
_cell.length_a   1.000
_cell.length_b   1.000
_cell.length_c   1.000
_cell.angle_alpha   90.00
_cell.angle_beta   90.00
_cell.angle_gamma   90.00
#
_symmetry.space_group_name_H-M   'P 1'
#
loop_
_entity.id
_entity.type
_entity.pdbx_description
1 polymer ?
#
loop_
_entity_poly.entity_id
_entity_poly.type
_entity_poly.pdbx_seq_one_letter_code
_entity_poly.pdbx_strand_id
1 'polypeptide(L)'
;MRRLWFSLALLTIIFAITVGNSLYLKHLTGSIAQLLEEAQLQAHQEHWDAADSLTHEALQHWQDRELYLYTTLRHADTDEVYTSFREVEGFLHTRELQEYAASNARLIARLELVASMEQFSLQNLL
;
A
#
# COMPACT_ATOMS: atom_id res chain seq x y z
N MET A 1 -22.66 26.27 26.27
CA MET A 1 -21.66 25.37 26.88
C MET A 1 -21.81 23.90 26.49
N ARG A 2 -22.94 23.21 26.72
CA ARG A 2 -23.10 21.78 26.33
C ARG A 2 -22.95 21.51 24.82
N ARG A 3 -23.44 22.40 23.95
CA ARG A 3 -23.29 22.26 22.48
C ARG A 3 -21.84 22.31 22.00
N LEU A 4 -21.00 23.12 22.65
CA LEU A 4 -19.56 23.22 22.32
C LEU A 4 -18.82 21.94 22.68
N TRP A 5 -19.22 21.27 23.77
CA TRP A 5 -18.67 19.97 24.15
C TRP A 5 -19.00 18.87 23.15
N PHE A 6 -20.21 18.86 22.58
CA PHE A 6 -20.55 17.91 21.51
C PHE A 6 -19.73 18.15 20.25
N SER A 7 -19.55 19.41 19.84
CA SER A 7 -18.70 19.74 18.69
C SER A 7 -17.23 19.38 18.94
N LEU A 8 -16.71 19.65 20.14
CA LEU A 8 -15.34 19.30 20.50
C LEU A 8 -15.14 17.78 20.54
N ALA A 9 -16.06 17.05 21.14
CA ALA A 9 -16.02 15.58 21.17
C ALA A 9 -16.08 14.99 19.75
N LEU A 10 -16.97 15.50 18.89
CA LEU A 10 -17.06 15.07 17.50
C LEU A 10 -15.75 15.33 16.74
N LEU A 11 -15.13 16.49 16.95
CA LEU A 11 -13.87 16.85 16.30
C LEU A 11 -12.73 15.94 16.77
N THR A 12 -12.64 15.65 18.07
CA THR A 12 -11.66 14.70 18.60
C THR A 12 -11.86 13.29 18.04
N ILE A 13 -13.11 12.84 17.87
CA ILE A 13 -13.42 11.53 17.27
C ILE A 13 -12.98 11.48 15.81
N ILE A 14 -13.35 12.48 15.01
CA ILE A 14 -12.95 12.54 13.58
C ILE A 14 -11.43 12.57 13.47
N PHE A 15 -10.75 13.37 14.31
CA PHE A 15 -9.29 13.44 14.34
C PHE A 15 -8.65 12.09 14.67
N ALA A 16 -9.16 11.39 15.69
CA ALA A 16 -8.67 10.06 16.05
C ALA A 16 -8.88 9.05 14.91
N ILE A 17 -10.01 9.12 14.20
CA ILE A 17 -10.30 8.27 13.03
C ILE A 17 -9.30 8.55 11.90
N THR A 18 -9.03 9.81 11.57
CA THR A 18 -8.07 10.17 10.50
C THR A 18 -6.64 9.73 10.83
N VAL A 19 -6.19 9.93 12.07
CA VAL A 19 -4.86 9.47 12.50
C VAL A 19 -4.79 7.93 12.46
N GLY A 20 -5.83 7.25 12.95
CA GLY A 20 -5.94 5.79 12.87
C GLY A 20 -5.89 5.27 11.43
N ASN A 21 -6.57 5.95 10.50
CA ASN A 21 -6.54 5.65 9.08
C ASN A 21 -5.12 5.68 8.50
N SER A 22 -4.39 6.77 8.75
CA SER A 22 -3.03 6.94 8.24
C SER A 22 -2.06 5.90 8.79
N LEU A 23 -2.16 5.58 10.09
CA LEU A 23 -1.32 4.54 10.71
C LEU A 23 -1.63 3.15 10.13
N TYR A 24 -2.91 2.83 9.95
CA TYR A 24 -3.33 1.57 9.36
C TYR A 24 -2.84 1.44 7.91
N LEU A 25 -3.00 2.49 7.11
CA LEU A 25 -2.54 2.49 5.72
C LEU A 25 -1.02 2.29 5.64
N LYS A 26 -0.24 2.98 6.49
CA LYS A 26 1.21 2.81 6.55
C LYS A 26 1.63 1.40 6.94
N HIS A 27 0.91 0.78 7.87
CA HIS A 27 1.17 -0.60 8.25
C HIS A 27 0.86 -1.58 7.11
N LEU A 28 -0.28 -1.38 6.43
CA LEU A 28 -0.70 -2.19 5.29
C LEU A 28 0.31 -2.10 4.14
N THR A 29 0.65 -0.89 3.68
CA THR A 29 1.58 -0.70 2.58
C THR A 29 2.98 -1.18 2.93
N GLY A 30 3.42 -0.99 4.18
CA GLY A 30 4.69 -1.51 4.68
C GLY A 30 4.75 -3.04 4.67
N SER A 31 3.69 -3.72 5.12
CA SER A 31 3.62 -5.19 5.09
C SER A 31 3.67 -5.73 3.66
N ILE A 32 2.99 -5.07 2.72
CA ILE A 32 3.00 -5.46 1.30
C ILE A 32 4.38 -5.21 0.69
N ALA A 33 5.01 -4.07 0.98
CA ALA A 33 6.35 -3.78 0.52
C ALA A 33 7.37 -4.82 1.00
N GLN A 34 7.27 -5.27 2.26
CA GLN A 34 8.14 -6.31 2.80
C GLN A 34 7.99 -7.64 2.05
N LEU A 35 6.75 -8.08 1.76
CA LEU A 35 6.51 -9.27 0.96
C LEU A 35 7.12 -9.17 -0.45
N LEU A 36 7.04 -7.99 -1.07
CA LEU A 36 7.63 -7.72 -2.38
C LEU A 36 9.16 -7.68 -2.35
N GLU A 37 9.77 -7.17 -1.29
CA GLU A 37 11.22 -7.24 -1.07
C GLU A 37 11.69 -8.69 -0.91
N GLU A 38 10.96 -9.49 -0.12
CA GLU A 38 11.23 -10.91 0.05
C GLU A 38 11.06 -11.69 -1.27
N ALA A 39 10.00 -11.39 -2.04
CA ALA A 39 9.79 -11.96 -3.36
C ALA A 39 10.98 -11.70 -4.29
N GLN A 40 11.51 -10.47 -4.24
CA GLN A 40 12.69 -10.12 -5.04
C GLN A 40 13.95 -10.86 -4.62
N LEU A 41 14.17 -11.06 -3.32
CA LEU A 41 15.27 -11.88 -2.85
C LEU A 41 15.15 -13.34 -3.33
N GLN A 42 13.94 -13.89 -3.40
CA GLN A 42 13.71 -15.24 -3.95
C GLN A 42 13.95 -15.29 -5.46
N ALA A 43 13.48 -14.29 -6.21
CA ALA A 43 13.72 -14.18 -7.64
C ALA A 43 15.22 -14.11 -7.97
N HIS A 44 16.00 -13.37 -7.17
CA HIS A 44 17.46 -13.31 -7.30
C HIS A 44 18.16 -14.66 -7.06
N GLN A 45 17.56 -15.56 -6.27
CA GLN A 45 18.05 -16.92 -6.03
C GLN A 45 17.49 -17.93 -7.05
N GLU A 46 16.85 -17.46 -8.11
CA GLU A 46 16.16 -18.27 -9.12
C GLU A 46 15.00 -19.11 -8.57
N HIS A 47 14.53 -18.81 -7.36
CA HIS A 47 13.33 -19.42 -6.74
C HIS A 47 12.06 -18.73 -7.23
N TRP A 48 11.81 -18.79 -8.54
CA TRP A 48 10.73 -18.08 -9.21
C TRP A 48 9.34 -18.44 -8.67
N ASP A 49 9.08 -19.70 -8.34
CA ASP A 49 7.79 -20.14 -7.79
C ASP A 49 7.53 -19.52 -6.40
N ALA A 50 8.58 -19.35 -5.58
CA ALA A 50 8.48 -18.70 -4.28
C ALA A 50 8.23 -17.19 -4.44
N ALA A 51 8.95 -16.54 -5.37
CA ALA A 51 8.74 -15.13 -5.70
C ALA A 51 7.31 -14.86 -6.21
N ASP A 52 6.75 -15.77 -7.01
CA ASP A 52 5.37 -15.70 -7.49
C ASP A 52 4.37 -15.81 -6.35
N SER A 53 4.56 -16.80 -5.46
CA SER A 53 3.69 -16.97 -4.29
C SER A 53 3.67 -15.75 -3.37
N LEU A 54 4.83 -15.14 -3.11
CA LEU A 54 4.96 -13.95 -2.26
C LEU A 54 4.37 -12.70 -2.94
N THR A 55 4.58 -12.56 -4.25
CA THR A 55 4.00 -11.45 -5.03
C THR A 55 2.47 -11.56 -5.08
N HIS A 56 1.96 -12.78 -5.23
CA HIS A 56 0.52 -13.04 -5.18
C HIS A 56 -0.06 -12.78 -3.79
N GLU A 57 0.63 -13.21 -2.73
CA GLU A 57 0.24 -12.92 -1.35
C GLU A 57 0.19 -11.41 -1.09
N ALA A 58 1.19 -10.65 -1.57
CA ALA A 58 1.21 -9.20 -1.50
C ALA A 58 0.00 -8.56 -2.21
N LEU A 59 -0.38 -9.07 -3.39
CA LEU A 59 -1.57 -8.63 -4.12
C LEU A 59 -2.86 -9.00 -3.38
N GLN A 60 -2.97 -10.21 -2.81
CA GLN A 60 -4.13 -10.60 -2.01
C GLN A 60 -4.29 -9.71 -0.78
N HIS A 61 -3.20 -9.38 -0.08
CA HIS A 61 -3.23 -8.45 1.06
C HIS A 61 -3.76 -7.06 0.67
N TRP A 62 -3.43 -6.58 -0.53
CA TRP A 62 -3.99 -5.35 -1.08
C TRP A 62 -5.49 -5.49 -1.40
N GLN A 63 -5.87 -6.55 -2.12
CA GLN A 63 -7.24 -6.79 -2.59
C GLN A 63 -8.23 -7.10 -1.45
N ASP A 64 -7.80 -7.81 -0.40
CA ASP A 64 -8.61 -8.06 0.79
C ASP A 64 -9.06 -6.76 1.48
N ARG A 65 -8.36 -5.67 1.21
CA ARG A 65 -8.62 -4.33 1.75
C ARG A 65 -9.14 -3.37 0.67
N GLU A 66 -9.51 -3.87 -0.51
CA GLU A 66 -9.97 -3.09 -1.66
C GLU A 66 -11.10 -2.12 -1.30
N LEU A 67 -12.16 -2.60 -0.62
CA LEU A 67 -13.28 -1.74 -0.21
C LEU A 67 -12.87 -0.58 0.71
N TYR A 68 -11.94 -0.85 1.62
CA TYR A 68 -11.39 0.18 2.50
C TYR A 68 -10.57 1.19 1.69
N LEU A 69 -9.68 0.70 0.82
CA LEU A 69 -8.79 1.53 0.02
C LEU A 69 -9.56 2.39 -0.98
N TYR A 70 -10.56 1.85 -1.69
CA TYR A 70 -11.40 2.65 -2.60
C TYR A 70 -12.23 3.72 -1.87
N THR A 71 -12.52 3.52 -0.58
CA THR A 71 -13.26 4.51 0.22
C THR A 71 -12.35 5.61 0.77
N THR A 72 -11.11 5.26 1.14
CA THR A 72 -10.20 6.18 1.85
C THR A 72 -9.15 6.82 0.95
N LEU A 73 -8.82 6.19 -0.18
CA LEU A 73 -7.87 6.68 -1.17
C LEU A 73 -8.59 7.15 -2.43
N ARG A 74 -7.88 7.98 -3.20
CA ARG A 74 -8.30 8.34 -4.55
C ARG A 74 -8.18 7.10 -5.45
N HIS A 75 -9.20 6.87 -6.26
CA HIS A 75 -9.27 5.70 -7.14
C HIS A 75 -8.08 5.62 -8.11
N ALA A 76 -7.59 6.76 -8.59
CA ALA A 76 -6.41 6.81 -9.45
C ALA A 76 -5.17 6.18 -8.79
N ASP A 77 -5.00 6.34 -7.47
CA ASP A 77 -3.86 5.78 -6.77
C ASP A 77 -4.02 4.26 -6.54
N THR A 78 -5.25 3.79 -6.29
CA THR A 78 -5.53 2.35 -6.16
C THR A 78 -5.43 1.61 -7.49
N ASP A 79 -5.94 2.20 -8.57
CA ASP A 79 -5.89 1.63 -9.92
C ASP A 79 -4.44 1.55 -10.43
N GLU A 80 -3.62 2.53 -10.08
CA GLU A 80 -2.21 2.55 -10.46
C GLU A 80 -1.39 1.51 -9.71
N VAL A 81 -1.62 1.33 -8.40
CA VAL A 81 -1.01 0.23 -7.62
C VAL A 81 -1.40 -1.12 -8.23
N TYR A 82 -2.69 -1.32 -8.54
CA TYR A 82 -3.16 -2.55 -9.17
C TYR A 82 -2.48 -2.81 -10.52
N THR A 83 -2.37 -1.79 -11.37
CA THR A 83 -1.70 -1.91 -12.67
C THR A 83 -0.20 -2.24 -12.51
N SER A 84 0.49 -1.64 -11.53
CA SER A 84 1.87 -1.98 -11.21
C SER A 84 2.05 -3.41 -10.72
N PHE A 85 1.11 -3.96 -9.94
CA PHE A 85 1.11 -5.40 -9.61
C PHE A 85 1.03 -6.26 -10.87
N ARG A 86 0.14 -5.94 -11.82
CA ARG A 86 0.01 -6.68 -13.08
C ARG A 86 1.29 -6.63 -13.92
N GLU A 87 2.00 -5.50 -13.91
CA GLU A 87 3.30 -5.36 -14.58
C GLU A 87 4.35 -6.27 -13.94
N VAL A 88 4.45 -6.25 -12.61
CA VAL A 88 5.38 -7.10 -11.84
C VAL A 88 5.10 -8.60 -12.06
N GLU A 89 3.83 -9.02 -11.96
CA GLU A 89 3.42 -10.41 -12.24
C GLU A 89 3.77 -10.82 -13.68
N GLY A 90 3.63 -9.91 -14.66
CA GLY A 90 3.98 -10.16 -16.04
C GLY A 90 5.47 -10.48 -16.22
N PHE A 91 6.35 -9.65 -15.65
CA PHE A 91 7.80 -9.87 -15.70
C PHE A 91 8.25 -11.09 -14.88
N LEU A 92 7.55 -11.37 -13.79
CA LEU A 92 7.81 -12.56 -13.00
C LEU A 92 7.48 -13.84 -13.77
N HIS A 93 6.39 -13.84 -14.53
CA HIS A 93 6.01 -14.95 -15.39
C HIS A 93 7.01 -15.20 -16.53
N THR A 94 7.56 -14.14 -17.13
CA THR A 94 8.61 -14.24 -18.17
C THR A 94 10.00 -14.50 -17.59
N ARG A 95 10.16 -14.44 -16.26
CA ARG A 95 11.42 -14.62 -15.51
C ARG A 95 12.51 -13.62 -15.91
N GLU A 96 12.09 -12.39 -16.24
CA GLU A 96 12.96 -11.28 -16.59
C GLU A 96 13.44 -10.58 -15.32
N LEU A 97 14.56 -11.05 -14.74
CA LEU A 97 15.03 -10.63 -13.42
C LEU A 97 15.22 -9.11 -13.30
N GLN A 98 15.79 -8.47 -14.33
CA GLN A 98 16.11 -7.05 -14.28
C GLN A 98 14.85 -6.19 -14.37
N GLU A 99 13.96 -6.52 -15.29
CA GLU A 99 12.67 -5.86 -15.51
C GLU A 99 11.74 -6.06 -14.32
N TYR A 100 11.70 -7.27 -13.77
CA TYR A 100 11.00 -7.58 -12.53
C TYR A 100 11.55 -6.77 -11.35
N ALA A 101 12.87 -6.75 -11.12
CA ALA A 101 13.44 -5.97 -10.00
C ALA A 101 13.16 -4.46 -10.13
N ALA A 102 13.22 -3.92 -11.35
CA ALA A 102 12.94 -2.50 -11.60
C ALA A 102 11.45 -2.16 -11.39
N SER A 103 10.54 -3.00 -11.88
CA SER A 103 9.09 -2.81 -11.70
C SER A 103 8.67 -3.03 -10.25
N ASN A 104 9.26 -4.01 -9.56
CA ASN A 104 9.01 -4.29 -8.15
C ASN A 104 9.46 -3.13 -7.25
N ALA A 105 10.65 -2.59 -7.46
CA ALA A 105 11.13 -1.41 -6.75
C ALA A 105 10.22 -0.19 -6.99
N ARG A 106 9.70 -0.03 -8.22
CA ARG A 106 8.73 1.03 -8.53
C ARG A 106 7.41 0.84 -7.78
N LEU A 107 6.91 -0.40 -7.71
CA LEU A 107 5.69 -0.73 -6.96
C LEU A 107 5.88 -0.46 -5.46
N ILE A 108 7.00 -0.85 -4.87
CA ILE A 108 7.33 -0.56 -3.47
C ILE A 108 7.33 0.96 -3.21
N ALA A 109 8.07 1.73 -4.03
CA ALA A 109 8.09 3.18 -3.91
C ALA A 109 6.69 3.81 -4.07
N ARG A 110 5.84 3.23 -4.93
CA ARG A 110 4.44 3.65 -5.09
C ARG A 110 3.64 3.47 -3.79
N LEU A 111 3.75 2.29 -3.17
CA LEU A 111 3.09 1.97 -1.91
C LEU A 111 3.53 2.90 -0.78
N GLU A 112 4.81 3.25 -0.73
CA GLU A 112 5.34 4.22 0.23
C GLU A 112 4.81 5.63 -0.01
N LEU A 113 4.70 6.07 -1.28
CA LEU A 113 4.14 7.37 -1.63
C LEU A 113 2.65 7.47 -1.26
N VAL A 114 1.87 6.42 -1.50
CA VAL A 114 0.46 6.35 -1.10
C VAL A 114 0.30 6.56 0.41
N ALA A 115 1.13 5.89 1.23
CA ALA A 115 1.11 6.09 2.68
C ALA A 115 1.64 7.48 3.11
N SER A 116 2.63 8.01 2.38
CA SER A 116 3.24 9.31 2.69
C SER A 116 2.31 10.48 2.39
N MET A 117 1.50 10.42 1.32
CA MET A 117 0.54 11.48 0.97
C MET A 117 -0.50 11.72 2.07
N GLU A 118 -1.00 10.64 2.69
CA GLU A 118 -1.88 10.74 3.86
C GLU A 118 -1.17 11.40 5.07
N GLN A 119 0.11 11.08 5.28
CA GLN A 119 0.90 11.69 6.35
C GLN A 119 1.17 13.19 6.10
N PHE A 120 1.44 13.60 4.86
CA PHE A 120 1.59 15.02 4.52
C PHE A 120 0.28 15.80 4.72
N SER A 121 -0.87 15.19 4.42
CA SER A 121 -2.18 15.77 4.71
C SER A 121 -2.33 16.03 6.22
N LEU A 122 -1.96 15.08 7.07
CA LEU A 122 -1.98 15.24 8.53
C LEU A 122 -0.98 16.31 9.03
N GLN A 123 0.24 16.31 8.52
CA GLN A 123 1.26 17.30 8.91
C GLN A 123 0.87 18.72 8.52
N ASN A 124 0.16 18.91 7.41
CA ASN A 124 -0.34 20.23 7.00
C ASN A 124 -1.54 20.70 7.82
N LEU A 125 -2.21 19.78 8.53
CA LEU A 125 -3.36 20.09 9.40
C LEU A 125 -2.97 20.33 10.87
N LEU A 126 -1.78 19.89 11.30
CA LEU A 126 -1.22 20.07 12.64
C LEU A 126 -0.36 21.34 12.74
#